data_AF-A0A1F7QQH1-F1
#
_entry.id   AF-A0A1F7QQH1-F1
#
_cell.length_a   1.000
_cell.length_b   1.000
_cell.length_c   1.000
_cell.angle_alpha   90.00
_cell.angle_beta   90.00
_cell.angle_gamma   90.00
#
_symmetry.space_group_name_H-M   'P 1'
#
loop_
_entity.id
_entity.type
_entity.pdbx_description
1 polymer ?
#
loop_
_entity_poly.entity_id
_entity_poly.type
_entity_poly.pdbx_seq_one_letter_code
_entity_poly.pdbx_strand_id
1 'polypeptide(L)'
;MSETLLYRRGNFNGSFDEIILDALLKKADAEVAFSPGFRWGVTILPGKTITLEDVFSHTAVTYPNTWVREMTGEEIKTLMEDVADNLFNKDPYYHQGGDMVRLGGLTYAIDIQKDQGKRISDIRVGGKPLGPAKRYKATGWASVREADGPPAFDLVADHLRSIKRVRLDPRPRVKVL
;
A
#
# COMPACT_ATOMS: atom_id res chain seq x y z
N MET A 1 17.82 -8.10 8.61
CA MET A 1 18.48 -6.82 8.93
C MET A 1 18.10 -5.79 7.87
N SER A 2 17.90 -4.53 8.25
CA SER A 2 17.70 -3.44 7.29
C SER A 2 19.03 -2.79 6.91
N GLU A 3 19.27 -2.55 5.62
CA GLU A 3 20.38 -1.76 5.10
C GLU A 3 19.92 -0.33 4.74
N THR A 4 18.61 -0.08 4.79
CA THR A 4 17.99 1.22 4.47
C THR A 4 17.13 1.71 5.63
N LEU A 5 16.81 3.02 5.66
CA LEU A 5 15.88 3.57 6.65
C LEU A 5 14.46 3.08 6.35
N LEU A 6 13.83 2.42 7.31
CA LEU A 6 12.45 1.97 7.20
C LEU A 6 11.55 2.82 8.08
N TYR A 7 10.54 3.45 7.50
CA TYR A 7 9.58 4.26 8.23
C TYR A 7 8.16 4.00 7.71
N ARG A 8 7.17 4.26 8.56
CA ARG A 8 5.76 4.04 8.24
C ARG A 8 5.03 5.28 7.70
N ARG A 9 5.24 6.43 8.34
CA ARG A 9 4.43 7.64 8.08
C ARG A 9 4.87 8.36 6.81
N GLY A 10 3.90 8.63 5.95
CA GLY A 10 4.01 9.51 4.80
C GLY A 10 2.65 9.60 4.11
N ASN A 11 2.33 10.76 3.51
CA ASN A 11 1.00 10.98 2.92
C ASN A 11 0.67 9.98 1.80
N PHE A 12 1.68 9.55 1.04
CA PHE A 12 1.52 8.63 -0.10
C PHE A 12 2.22 7.28 0.10
N ASN A 13 3.33 7.27 0.84
CA ASN A 13 4.13 6.06 1.03
C ASN A 13 5.08 6.17 2.23
N GLY A 14 5.45 5.02 2.79
CA GLY A 14 6.55 4.83 3.71
C GLY A 14 7.44 3.67 3.26
N SER A 15 8.74 3.70 3.55
CA SER A 15 9.64 2.63 3.08
C SER A 15 9.36 1.26 3.73
N PHE A 16 8.71 1.20 4.90
CA PHE A 16 8.23 -0.07 5.44
C PHE A 16 7.02 -0.62 4.65
N ASP A 17 6.17 0.25 4.09
CA ASP A 17 5.06 -0.19 3.24
C ASP A 17 5.54 -0.94 2.01
N GLU A 18 6.71 -0.60 1.46
CA GLU A 18 7.29 -1.33 0.33
C GLU A 18 7.52 -2.82 0.66
N ILE A 19 7.90 -3.13 1.90
CA ILE A 19 8.07 -4.52 2.36
C ILE A 19 6.71 -5.20 2.47
N ILE A 20 5.71 -4.50 3.00
CA ILE A 20 4.34 -5.02 3.10
C ILE A 20 3.78 -5.32 1.71
N LEU A 21 3.93 -4.38 0.79
CA LEU A 21 3.48 -4.51 -0.59
C LEU A 21 4.21 -5.63 -1.33
N ASP A 22 5.52 -5.74 -1.20
CA ASP A 22 6.30 -6.83 -1.80
C ASP A 22 5.89 -8.20 -1.24
N ALA A 23 5.63 -8.29 0.07
CA ALA A 23 5.13 -9.51 0.71
C ALA A 23 3.74 -9.91 0.17
N LEU A 24 2.81 -8.96 0.08
CA LEU A 24 1.47 -9.17 -0.46
C LEU A 24 1.52 -9.63 -1.92
N LEU A 25 2.20 -8.85 -2.79
CA LEU A 25 2.31 -9.16 -4.22
C LEU A 25 2.92 -10.55 -4.45
N LYS A 26 4.02 -10.86 -3.76
CA LYS A 26 4.74 -12.14 -3.93
C LYS A 26 3.90 -13.33 -3.45
N LYS A 27 3.19 -13.20 -2.33
CA LYS A 27 2.43 -14.31 -1.74
C LYS A 27 1.11 -14.55 -2.45
N ALA A 28 0.46 -13.48 -2.90
CA ALA A 28 -0.78 -13.57 -3.65
C ALA A 28 -0.55 -13.84 -5.15
N ASP A 29 0.67 -13.67 -5.68
CA ASP A 29 0.94 -13.61 -7.12
C ASP A 29 -0.02 -12.63 -7.82
N ALA A 30 -0.06 -11.41 -7.30
CA ALA A 30 -1.01 -10.36 -7.70
C ALA A 30 -0.31 -9.28 -8.52
N GLU A 31 -1.08 -8.61 -9.40
CA GLU A 31 -0.61 -7.48 -10.19
C GLU A 31 -0.64 -6.16 -9.39
N VAL A 32 -1.57 -6.03 -8.43
CA VAL A 32 -1.75 -4.83 -7.61
C VAL A 32 -1.92 -5.20 -6.15
N ALA A 33 -1.25 -4.46 -5.25
CA ALA A 33 -1.40 -4.61 -3.81
C ALA A 33 -1.85 -3.32 -3.13
N PHE A 34 -2.71 -3.43 -2.13
CA PHE A 34 -3.25 -2.34 -1.33
C PHE A 34 -2.82 -2.52 0.13
N SER A 35 -2.12 -1.53 0.69
CA SER A 35 -1.79 -1.45 2.11
C SER A 35 -2.38 -0.17 2.72
N PRO A 36 -3.06 -0.24 3.87
CA PRO A 36 -3.85 0.85 4.40
C PRO A 36 -3.00 2.03 4.89
N GLY A 37 -3.72 3.15 4.93
CA GLY A 37 -3.53 4.46 5.55
C GLY A 37 -2.64 4.66 6.78
N PHE A 38 -2.22 3.62 7.51
CA PHE A 38 -1.97 3.76 8.94
C PHE A 38 -0.79 4.67 9.32
N ARG A 39 -1.05 5.51 10.33
CA ARG A 39 -0.10 6.48 10.87
C ARG A 39 0.75 5.93 12.03
N TRP A 40 0.39 4.78 12.57
CA TRP A 40 1.12 4.12 13.67
C TRP A 40 2.14 3.12 13.14
N GLY A 41 3.26 3.01 13.85
CA GLY A 41 4.39 2.14 13.52
C GLY A 41 5.73 2.80 13.87
N VAL A 42 6.79 2.00 13.88
CA VAL A 42 8.12 2.44 14.31
C VAL A 42 9.00 2.89 13.15
N THR A 43 10.20 3.39 13.47
CA THR A 43 11.25 3.65 12.49
C THR A 43 12.42 2.71 12.77
N ILE A 44 12.90 2.01 11.73
CA ILE A 44 14.01 1.08 11.83
C ILE A 44 15.21 1.69 11.09
N LEU A 45 16.29 1.93 11.85
CA LEU A 45 17.51 2.52 11.31
C LEU A 45 18.30 1.52 10.44
N PRO A 46 19.07 2.01 9.46
CA PRO A 46 20.04 1.19 8.75
C PRO A 46 20.97 0.42 9.71
N GLY A 47 21.27 -0.83 9.38
CA GLY A 47 22.09 -1.75 10.19
C GLY A 47 21.32 -2.47 11.31
N LYS A 48 20.06 -2.12 11.59
CA LYS A 48 19.28 -2.79 12.65
C LYS A 48 18.67 -4.11 12.17
N THR A 49 18.64 -5.10 13.05
CA THR A 49 17.85 -6.32 12.84
C THR A 49 16.37 -5.97 12.92
N ILE A 50 15.59 -6.47 11.95
CA ILE A 50 14.13 -6.35 11.97
C ILE A 50 13.62 -7.56 12.76
N THR A 51 12.90 -7.30 13.85
CA THR A 51 12.34 -8.31 14.74
C THR A 51 10.88 -8.60 14.38
N LEU A 52 10.31 -9.64 15.00
CA LEU A 52 8.87 -9.90 14.85
C LEU A 52 8.01 -8.82 15.53
N GLU A 53 8.51 -8.24 16.62
CA GLU A 53 7.86 -7.09 17.29
C GLU A 53 7.77 -5.89 16.36
N ASP A 54 8.83 -5.59 15.60
CA ASP A 54 8.80 -4.53 14.59
C ASP A 54 7.71 -4.79 13.54
N VAL A 55 7.56 -6.03 13.06
CA VAL A 55 6.49 -6.40 12.12
C VAL A 55 5.12 -6.14 12.73
N PHE A 56 4.86 -6.62 13.96
CA PHE A 56 3.60 -6.36 14.64
C PHE A 56 3.34 -4.87 14.84
N SER A 57 4.36 -4.08 15.14
CA SER A 57 4.23 -2.63 15.27
C SER A 57 3.73 -1.94 14.00
N HIS A 58 3.80 -2.59 12.84
CA HIS A 58 3.32 -2.06 11.57
C HIS A 58 2.01 -2.68 11.06
N THR A 59 1.65 -3.89 11.53
CA THR A 59 0.56 -4.68 10.95
C THR A 59 -0.42 -5.31 11.95
N ALA A 60 -0.23 -5.12 13.25
CA ALA A 60 -1.13 -5.65 14.26
C ALA A 60 -2.46 -4.86 14.32
N VAL A 61 -3.50 -5.43 13.73
CA VAL A 61 -4.90 -5.03 13.90
C VAL A 61 -5.72 -6.27 14.25
N THR A 62 -6.95 -6.09 14.75
CA THR A 62 -7.85 -7.21 15.08
C THR A 62 -8.48 -7.88 13.85
N TYR A 63 -8.30 -7.30 12.67
CA TYR A 63 -8.76 -7.82 11.37
C TYR A 63 -7.58 -7.89 10.36
N PRO A 64 -6.49 -8.61 10.68
CA PRO A 64 -5.21 -8.53 9.95
C PRO A 64 -5.21 -9.30 8.63
N ASN A 65 -6.26 -10.08 8.37
CA ASN A 65 -6.34 -11.03 7.28
C ASN A 65 -6.20 -10.37 5.91
N THR A 66 -5.56 -11.10 5.01
CA THR A 66 -5.35 -10.69 3.63
C THR A 66 -6.49 -11.16 2.75
N TRP A 67 -6.68 -10.48 1.62
CA TRP A 67 -7.66 -10.84 0.61
C TRP A 67 -7.01 -10.85 -0.78
N VAL A 68 -7.59 -11.62 -1.69
CA VAL A 68 -7.24 -11.65 -3.11
C VAL A 68 -8.52 -11.65 -3.92
N ARG A 69 -8.61 -10.79 -4.94
CA ARG A 69 -9.77 -10.74 -5.85
C ARG A 69 -9.41 -10.10 -7.19
N GLU A 70 -10.24 -10.32 -8.19
CA GLU A 70 -10.16 -9.59 -9.45
C GLU A 70 -10.81 -8.21 -9.30
N MET A 71 -10.15 -7.17 -9.81
CA MET A 71 -10.69 -5.81 -9.89
C MET A 71 -10.52 -5.25 -11.31
N THR A 72 -11.51 -4.55 -11.82
CA THR A 72 -11.35 -3.80 -13.08
C THR A 72 -10.42 -2.60 -12.87
N GLY A 73 -9.81 -2.10 -13.94
CA GLY A 73 -9.03 -0.87 -13.88
C GLY A 73 -9.87 0.32 -13.39
N GLU A 74 -11.14 0.37 -13.76
CA GLU A 74 -12.09 1.38 -13.25
C GLU A 74 -12.30 1.26 -11.74
N GLU A 75 -12.53 0.05 -11.22
CA GLU A 75 -12.67 -0.17 -9.77
C GLU A 75 -11.42 0.24 -8.99
N ILE A 76 -10.22 -0.04 -9.53
CA ILE A 76 -8.94 0.39 -8.94
C ILE A 76 -8.87 1.92 -8.91
N LYS A 77 -9.15 2.60 -10.03
CA LYS A 77 -9.11 4.07 -10.10
C LYS A 77 -10.12 4.69 -9.14
N THR A 78 -11.35 4.18 -9.10
CA THR A 78 -12.41 4.69 -8.22
C THR A 78 -12.01 4.58 -6.76
N LEU A 79 -11.48 3.43 -6.31
CA LEU A 79 -10.97 3.29 -4.95
C LEU A 79 -9.88 4.31 -4.64
N MET A 80 -8.92 4.52 -5.56
CA MET A 80 -7.87 5.52 -5.38
C MET A 80 -8.43 6.95 -5.26
N GLU A 81 -9.42 7.30 -6.09
CA GLU A 81 -10.08 8.61 -6.06
C GLU A 81 -10.90 8.81 -4.79
N ASP A 82 -11.58 7.77 -4.30
CA ASP A 82 -12.37 7.83 -3.05
C ASP A 82 -11.48 8.08 -1.84
N VAL A 83 -10.33 7.40 -1.77
CA VAL A 83 -9.33 7.64 -0.71
C VAL A 83 -8.71 9.03 -0.84
N ALA A 84 -8.40 9.48 -2.06
CA ALA A 84 -7.89 10.82 -2.29
C ALA A 84 -8.90 11.90 -1.93
N ASP A 85 -10.19 11.69 -2.19
CA ASP A 85 -11.22 12.64 -1.81
C ASP A 85 -11.40 12.73 -0.30
N ASN A 86 -11.36 11.60 0.40
CA ASN A 86 -11.42 11.63 1.86
C ASN A 86 -10.29 12.48 2.48
N LEU A 87 -9.08 12.42 1.91
CA LEU A 87 -7.90 13.09 2.44
C LEU A 87 -7.76 14.54 1.96
N PHE A 88 -8.10 14.81 0.71
CA PHE A 88 -7.90 16.08 0.04
C PHE A 88 -9.23 16.77 -0.31
N ASN A 89 -10.30 16.46 0.43
CA ASN A 89 -11.55 17.20 0.32
C ASN A 89 -11.28 18.67 0.66
N LYS A 90 -11.90 19.59 -0.08
CA LYS A 90 -11.76 21.03 0.17
C LYS A 90 -12.42 21.43 1.50
N ASP A 91 -13.45 20.71 1.90
CA ASP A 91 -14.10 20.89 3.20
C ASP A 91 -13.54 19.89 4.22
N PRO A 92 -12.84 20.37 5.27
CA PRO A 92 -12.23 19.52 6.29
C PRO A 92 -13.26 18.71 7.09
N TYR A 93 -14.55 19.08 7.05
CA TYR A 93 -15.61 18.31 7.69
C TYR A 93 -15.71 16.87 7.15
N TYR A 94 -15.31 16.64 5.90
CA TYR A 94 -15.33 15.31 5.28
C TYR A 94 -14.05 14.49 5.53
N HIS A 95 -13.04 15.04 6.20
CA HIS A 95 -11.78 14.34 6.45
C HIS A 95 -11.96 13.28 7.55
N GLN A 96 -11.52 12.04 7.30
CA GLN A 96 -11.60 10.95 8.28
C GLN A 96 -10.25 10.67 8.97
N GLY A 97 -9.19 11.43 8.66
CA GLY A 97 -7.92 11.38 9.39
C GLY A 97 -6.96 10.25 8.98
N GLY A 98 -7.11 9.68 7.78
CA GLY A 98 -6.16 8.73 7.18
C GLY A 98 -5.07 9.38 6.32
N ASP A 99 -4.22 8.56 5.70
CA ASP A 99 -3.31 8.95 4.61
C ASP A 99 -3.69 8.12 3.36
N MET A 100 -3.11 8.41 2.18
CA MET A 100 -3.42 7.64 0.97
C MET A 100 -3.14 6.15 1.13
N VAL A 101 -3.96 5.31 0.52
CA VAL A 101 -3.66 3.88 0.39
C VAL A 101 -2.32 3.70 -0.32
N ARG A 102 -1.46 2.82 0.21
CA ARG A 102 -0.16 2.51 -0.40
C ARG A 102 -0.38 1.42 -1.43
N LEU A 103 0.23 1.61 -2.60
CA LEU A 103 -0.04 0.80 -3.78
C LEU A 103 1.23 0.12 -4.27
N GLY A 104 1.17 -1.19 -4.42
CA GLY A 104 2.22 -2.02 -5.00
C GLY A 104 1.84 -2.47 -6.42
N GLY A 105 2.86 -2.75 -7.25
CA GLY A 105 2.67 -3.27 -8.61
C GLY A 105 2.24 -2.22 -9.65
N LEU A 106 1.92 -1.00 -9.21
CA LEU A 106 1.56 0.12 -10.08
C LEU A 106 2.33 1.42 -9.74
N THR A 107 2.26 2.36 -10.68
CA THR A 107 2.62 3.77 -10.51
C THR A 107 1.46 4.66 -10.91
N TYR A 108 1.39 5.89 -10.40
CA TYR A 108 0.37 6.86 -10.79
C TYR A 108 0.83 8.31 -10.56
N ALA A 109 0.07 9.25 -11.13
CA ALA A 109 0.19 10.67 -10.83
C ALA A 109 -1.05 11.17 -10.09
N ILE A 110 -0.87 12.16 -9.20
CA ILE A 110 -1.94 12.79 -8.44
C ILE A 110 -1.83 14.31 -8.48
N ASP A 111 -2.95 14.98 -8.76
CA ASP A 111 -3.14 16.41 -8.61
C ASP A 111 -4.20 16.67 -7.53
N ILE A 112 -3.75 17.13 -6.36
CA ILE A 112 -4.61 17.29 -5.18
C ILE A 112 -5.53 18.52 -5.27
N GLN A 113 -5.27 19.44 -6.22
CA GLN A 113 -6.08 20.65 -6.41
C GLN A 113 -7.32 20.39 -7.27
N LYS A 114 -7.34 19.27 -8.00
CA LYS A 114 -8.49 18.87 -8.82
C LYS A 114 -9.65 18.37 -7.97
N ASP A 115 -10.83 18.44 -8.57
CA ASP A 115 -12.06 17.91 -7.99
C ASP A 115 -12.04 16.38 -7.95
N GLN A 116 -12.92 15.81 -7.12
CA GLN A 116 -13.13 14.36 -6.99
C GLN A 116 -13.29 13.67 -8.35
N GLY A 117 -12.65 12.51 -8.49
CA GLY A 117 -12.68 11.70 -9.72
C GLY A 117 -11.70 12.15 -10.79
N LYS A 118 -11.03 13.30 -10.61
CA LYS A 118 -10.04 13.86 -11.54
C LYS A 118 -8.64 14.00 -10.93
N ARG A 119 -8.43 13.59 -9.68
CA ARG A 119 -7.14 13.74 -9.01
C ARG A 119 -6.12 12.73 -9.51
N ILE A 120 -6.54 11.50 -9.80
CA ILE A 120 -5.67 10.38 -10.14
C ILE A 120 -5.57 10.24 -11.66
N SER A 121 -4.33 10.16 -12.16
CA SER A 121 -4.01 10.01 -13.58
C SER A 121 -2.76 9.16 -13.80
N ASP A 122 -2.45 8.85 -15.06
CA ASP A 122 -1.25 8.10 -15.48
C ASP A 122 -1.00 6.79 -14.70
N ILE A 123 -2.09 6.07 -14.39
CA ILE A 123 -1.98 4.79 -13.70
C ILE A 123 -1.34 3.78 -14.66
N ARG A 124 -0.24 3.17 -14.24
CA ARG A 124 0.44 2.10 -14.98
C ARG A 124 0.66 0.89 -14.09
N VAL A 125 0.19 -0.28 -14.53
CA VAL A 125 0.40 -1.57 -13.85
C VAL A 125 1.48 -2.33 -14.61
N GLY A 126 2.57 -2.71 -13.93
CA GLY A 126 3.72 -3.35 -14.59
C GLY A 126 4.29 -2.53 -15.76
N GLY A 127 4.25 -1.19 -15.66
CA GLY A 127 4.71 -0.27 -16.70
C GLY A 127 3.75 -0.05 -17.88
N LYS A 128 2.61 -0.74 -17.93
CA LYS A 128 1.60 -0.58 -19.00
C LYS A 128 0.44 0.29 -18.50
N PRO A 129 -0.12 1.19 -19.34
CA PRO A 129 -1.31 1.97 -18.97
C PRO A 129 -2.46 1.07 -18.49
N LEU A 130 -3.14 1.52 -17.45
CA LEU A 130 -4.30 0.84 -16.90
C LEU A 130 -5.45 0.81 -17.92
N GLY A 131 -5.80 -0.37 -18.42
CA GLY A 131 -7.03 -0.59 -19.16
C GLY A 131 -8.27 -0.55 -18.25
N PRO A 132 -9.26 0.34 -18.46
CA PRO A 132 -10.41 0.49 -17.56
C PRO A 132 -11.25 -0.78 -17.37
N ALA A 133 -11.54 -1.49 -18.46
CA ALA A 133 -12.31 -2.73 -18.43
C ALA A 133 -11.45 -3.99 -18.23
N LYS A 134 -10.12 -3.87 -18.25
CA LYS A 134 -9.23 -5.02 -17.97
C LYS A 134 -9.37 -5.37 -16.49
N ARG A 135 -9.40 -6.68 -16.20
CA ARG A 135 -9.33 -7.21 -14.83
C ARG A 135 -7.87 -7.44 -14.43
N TYR A 136 -7.57 -7.09 -13.18
CA TYR A 136 -6.28 -7.27 -12.56
C TYR A 136 -6.45 -8.04 -11.27
N LYS A 137 -5.55 -8.98 -11.04
CA LYS A 137 -5.49 -9.69 -9.77
C LYS A 137 -4.96 -8.75 -8.69
N ALA A 138 -5.80 -8.44 -7.72
CA ALA A 138 -5.53 -7.51 -6.65
C ALA A 138 -5.46 -8.21 -5.30
N THR A 139 -4.64 -7.69 -4.39
CA THR A 139 -4.55 -8.17 -3.01
C THR A 139 -4.47 -7.00 -2.03
N GLY A 140 -4.87 -7.23 -0.78
CA GLY A 140 -4.69 -6.28 0.29
C GLY A 140 -4.93 -6.91 1.65
N TRP A 141 -5.01 -6.09 2.67
CA TRP A 141 -5.22 -6.53 4.05
C TRP A 141 -5.97 -5.47 4.85
N ALA A 142 -6.26 -5.77 6.13
CA ALA A 142 -7.00 -4.87 7.01
C ALA A 142 -8.39 -4.51 6.48
N SER A 143 -9.10 -5.51 5.94
CA SER A 143 -10.50 -5.35 5.54
C SER A 143 -11.41 -5.45 6.76
N VAL A 144 -12.36 -4.52 6.89
CA VAL A 144 -13.45 -4.62 7.88
C VAL A 144 -14.46 -5.71 7.53
N ARG A 145 -14.49 -6.14 6.26
CA ARG A 145 -15.22 -7.34 5.83
C ARG A 145 -14.33 -8.56 6.04
N GLU A 146 -14.96 -9.70 6.32
CA GLU A 146 -14.28 -10.97 6.45
C GLU A 146 -13.37 -11.26 5.24
N ALA A 147 -12.17 -11.74 5.53
CA ALA A 147 -11.13 -12.04 4.56
C ALA A 147 -10.46 -13.36 4.96
N ASP A 148 -10.41 -14.31 4.03
CA ASP A 148 -10.03 -15.69 4.33
C ASP A 148 -8.53 -15.93 4.27
N GLY A 149 -7.76 -14.94 3.79
CA GLY A 149 -6.32 -15.07 3.66
C GLY A 149 -5.61 -14.98 5.02
N PRO A 150 -4.38 -15.51 5.11
CA PRO A 150 -3.55 -15.40 6.31
C PRO A 150 -3.36 -13.94 6.73
N PRO A 151 -3.04 -13.68 8.01
CA PRO A 151 -2.80 -12.32 8.48
C PRO A 151 -1.56 -11.69 7.83
N ALA A 152 -1.60 -10.37 7.60
CA ALA A 152 -0.52 -9.65 6.94
C ALA A 152 0.83 -9.76 7.67
N PHE A 153 0.84 -9.80 9.01
CA PHE A 153 2.07 -9.95 9.78
C PHE A 153 2.80 -11.26 9.47
N ASP A 154 2.09 -12.36 9.21
CA ASP A 154 2.71 -13.64 8.87
C ASP A 154 3.36 -13.57 7.49
N LEU A 155 2.66 -12.95 6.52
CA LEU A 155 3.19 -12.74 5.16
C LEU A 155 4.46 -11.88 5.18
N VAL A 156 4.45 -10.79 5.96
CA VAL A 156 5.59 -9.88 6.10
C VAL A 156 6.75 -10.57 6.80
N ALA A 157 6.50 -11.29 7.90
CA ALA A 157 7.52 -12.03 8.62
C ALA A 157 8.19 -13.09 7.73
N ASP A 158 7.40 -13.86 6.99
CA ASP A 158 7.90 -14.87 6.06
C ASP A 158 8.69 -14.27 4.90
N HIS A 159 8.20 -13.15 4.34
CA HIS A 159 8.92 -12.42 3.30
C HIS A 159 10.29 -11.97 3.81
N LEU A 160 10.35 -11.33 4.99
CA LEU A 160 11.58 -10.88 5.62
C LEU A 160 12.55 -12.02 5.93
N ARG A 161 12.06 -13.17 6.42
CA ARG A 161 12.87 -14.38 6.63
C ARG A 161 13.47 -14.90 5.32
N SER A 162 12.71 -14.83 4.23
CA SER A 162 13.16 -15.31 2.92
C SER A 162 14.28 -14.46 2.32
N ILE A 163 14.21 -13.13 2.46
CA ILE A 163 15.20 -12.21 1.88
C ILE A 163 16.38 -11.95 2.82
N LYS A 164 16.21 -12.14 4.15
CA LYS A 164 17.19 -11.98 5.25
C LYS A 164 17.72 -10.55 5.45
N ARG A 165 17.92 -9.81 4.37
CA ARG A 165 18.40 -8.42 4.31
C ARG A 165 17.45 -7.60 3.46
N VAL A 166 17.08 -6.44 3.97
CA VAL A 166 16.26 -5.46 3.25
C VAL A 166 17.16 -4.36 2.75
N ARG A 167 17.21 -4.15 1.44
CA ARG A 167 17.82 -2.99 0.82
C ARG A 167 16.83 -2.44 -0.20
N LEU A 168 16.26 -1.28 0.08
CA LEU A 168 15.28 -0.63 -0.79
C LEU A 168 15.95 0.51 -1.56
N ASP A 169 16.02 0.38 -2.87
CA ASP A 169 16.30 1.51 -3.74
C ASP A 169 15.10 2.47 -3.78
N PRO A 170 15.29 3.76 -4.11
CA PRO A 170 14.17 4.69 -4.29
C PRO A 170 13.16 4.16 -5.32
N ARG A 171 11.90 4.00 -4.90
CA ARG A 171 10.79 3.56 -5.75
C ARG A 171 9.78 4.71 -5.90
N PRO A 172 9.97 5.64 -6.85
CA PRO A 172 9.02 6.72 -7.08
C PRO A 172 7.74 6.17 -7.71
N ARG A 173 6.80 5.71 -6.87
CA ARG A 173 5.50 5.18 -7.33
C ARG A 173 4.49 6.26 -7.65
N VAL A 174 4.66 7.43 -7.03
CA VAL A 174 3.68 8.52 -7.06
C VAL A 174 4.36 9.77 -7.58
N LYS A 175 3.77 10.38 -8.60
CA LYS A 175 4.12 11.71 -9.07
C LYS A 175 3.06 12.70 -8.59
N VAL A 176 3.41 13.59 -7.67
CA VAL A 176 2.54 14.70 -7.27
C VAL A 176 2.71 15.81 -8.31
N LEU A 177 1.60 16.31 -8.84
CA LEU A 177 1.51 17.35 -9.87
C LEU A 177 1.24 18.72 -9.27
#